data_AF-A0A7V2LBC9-F1
#
_entry.id   AF-A0A7V2LBC9-F1
#
_cell.length_a   1.000
_cell.length_b   1.000
_cell.length_c   1.000
_cell.angle_alpha   90.00
_cell.angle_beta   90.00
_cell.angle_gamma   90.00
#
_symmetry.space_group_name_H-M   'P 1'
#
loop_
_entity.id
_entity.type
_entity.pdbx_description
1 polymer ?
#
loop_
_entity_poly.entity_id
_entity_poly.type
_entity_poly.pdbx_seq_one_letter_code
_entity_poly.pdbx_strand_id
1 'polypeptide(L)'
;MDLVRENGGLLSIDLSTTDVGMQKKWSFPYFGYRYAWAKRMQGVNNGIAVDLLTTDVGTEKRMRFPYLGYGYAWGKRMEGNIGGNMLNLMATKVRKESKWSFPYSGYGYAWTEEMSGECGAKLNVSLITTDVGRKKGWGFPYLGYGSAWAKKGVLTLKLME
;
A
#
# COMPACT_ATOMS: atom_id res chain seq x y z
N MET A 1 18.89 15.79 -10.37
CA MET A 1 19.88 14.70 -10.61
C MET A 1 21.14 14.93 -9.81
N ASP A 2 21.59 16.17 -9.65
CA ASP A 2 22.80 16.52 -8.90
C ASP A 2 22.76 16.01 -7.46
N LEU A 3 21.61 16.12 -6.78
CA LEU A 3 21.39 15.61 -5.41
C LEU A 3 21.58 14.09 -5.23
N VAL A 4 21.25 13.27 -6.24
CA VAL A 4 21.45 11.81 -6.15
C VAL A 4 22.93 11.49 -6.39
N ARG A 5 23.60 12.24 -7.28
CA ARG A 5 25.05 12.12 -7.50
C ARG A 5 25.86 12.58 -6.28
N GLU A 6 25.44 13.65 -5.63
CA GLU A 6 26.05 14.18 -4.40
C GLU A 6 25.92 13.21 -3.22
N ASN A 7 24.83 12.43 -3.15
CA ASN A 7 24.66 11.34 -2.17
C ASN A 7 25.27 10.00 -2.62
N GLY A 8 26.26 10.01 -3.51
CA GLY A 8 26.95 8.79 -3.94
C GLY A 8 26.11 7.85 -4.81
N GLY A 9 25.06 8.37 -5.46
CA GLY A 9 24.20 7.64 -6.37
C GLY A 9 22.95 7.01 -5.75
N LEU A 10 22.71 7.23 -4.46
CA LEU A 10 21.58 6.67 -3.73
C LEU A 10 20.93 7.71 -2.81
N LEU A 11 19.62 7.85 -2.87
CA LEU A 11 18.85 8.75 -2.01
C LEU A 11 17.70 7.98 -1.35
N SER A 12 17.67 7.94 -0.03
CA SER A 12 16.61 7.30 0.76
C SER A 12 15.72 8.34 1.43
N ILE A 13 14.40 8.17 1.36
CA ILE A 13 13.42 9.11 1.91
C ILE A 13 12.39 8.31 2.69
N ASP A 14 12.26 8.62 3.99
CA ASP A 14 11.22 8.04 4.82
C ASP A 14 9.85 8.62 4.45
N LEU A 15 8.93 7.75 4.07
CA LEU A 15 7.56 8.08 3.74
C LEU A 15 6.61 7.60 4.84
N SER A 16 5.58 8.38 5.08
CA SER A 16 4.47 8.04 5.97
C SER A 16 3.13 8.24 5.28
N THR A 17 2.19 7.35 5.56
CA THR A 17 0.83 7.44 4.99
C THR A 17 0.05 8.54 5.68
N THR A 18 -0.34 9.54 4.90
CA THR A 18 -1.11 10.69 5.37
C THR A 18 -2.60 10.54 5.09
N ASP A 19 -2.97 9.79 4.06
CA ASP A 19 -4.36 9.46 3.75
C ASP A 19 -4.52 7.96 3.48
N VAL A 20 -5.57 7.38 4.04
CA VAL A 20 -5.91 5.95 3.92
C VAL A 20 -7.19 5.82 3.13
N GLY A 21 -7.09 5.23 1.95
CA GLY A 21 -8.26 4.88 1.15
C GLY A 21 -8.99 3.74 1.84
N MET A 22 -10.31 3.88 2.02
CA MET A 22 -11.15 2.83 2.57
C MET A 22 -12.35 2.59 1.66
N GLN A 23 -12.65 1.33 1.40
CA GLN A 23 -13.88 0.94 0.72
C GLN A 23 -14.60 -0.12 1.53
N LYS A 24 -15.89 0.11 1.79
CA LYS A 24 -16.78 -0.91 2.36
C LYS A 24 -17.65 -1.45 1.23
N LYS A 25 -17.62 -2.76 1.00
CA LYS A 25 -18.58 -3.44 0.13
C LYS A 25 -19.51 -4.29 0.99
N TRP A 26 -20.80 -4.14 0.75
CA TRP A 26 -21.84 -4.94 1.37
C TRP A 26 -22.41 -5.90 0.33
N SER A 27 -22.55 -7.18 0.68
CA SER A 27 -23.30 -8.15 -0.11
C SER A 27 -24.21 -8.97 0.79
N PHE A 28 -25.45 -9.16 0.35
CA PHE A 28 -26.46 -9.99 1.01
C PHE A 28 -26.00 -11.47 1.06
N PRO A 29 -26.30 -12.24 2.14
CA PRO A 29 -26.97 -11.88 3.37
C PRO A 29 -25.95 -11.59 4.48
N TYR A 30 -25.45 -10.35 4.58
CA TYR A 30 -24.57 -9.84 5.65
C TYR A 30 -23.04 -9.93 5.47
N PHE A 31 -22.51 -10.24 4.28
CA PHE A 31 -21.04 -10.21 4.06
C PHE A 31 -20.51 -8.79 3.80
N GLY A 32 -19.98 -8.14 4.84
CA GLY A 32 -19.30 -6.85 4.75
C GLY A 32 -17.79 -7.00 4.61
N TYR A 33 -17.22 -6.61 3.47
CA TYR A 33 -15.76 -6.48 3.31
C TYR A 33 -15.35 -5.03 3.53
N ARG A 34 -14.28 -4.81 4.30
CA ARG A 34 -13.58 -3.52 4.34
C ARG A 34 -12.19 -3.68 3.76
N TYR A 35 -11.93 -2.89 2.75
CA TYR A 35 -10.65 -2.74 2.10
C TYR A 35 -10.01 -1.46 2.61
N ALA A 36 -8.70 -1.50 2.85
CA ALA A 36 -7.90 -0.30 3.01
C ALA A 36 -6.66 -0.39 2.13
N TRP A 37 -6.13 0.77 1.77
CA TRP A 37 -4.85 0.92 1.10
C TRP A 37 -4.27 2.29 1.45
N ALA A 38 -2.96 2.45 1.29
CA ALA A 38 -2.33 3.76 1.45
C ALA A 38 -2.75 4.62 0.26
N LYS A 39 -3.57 5.65 0.47
CA LYS A 39 -4.06 6.50 -0.63
C LYS A 39 -3.06 7.60 -0.95
N ARG A 40 -2.44 8.18 0.08
CA ARG A 40 -1.38 9.18 -0.07
C ARG A 40 -0.25 8.89 0.91
N MET A 41 0.98 8.94 0.43
CA MET A 41 2.19 8.83 1.25
C MET A 41 3.08 10.04 1.02
N GLN A 42 3.58 10.62 2.10
CA GLN A 42 4.41 11.82 2.06
C GLN A 42 5.64 11.66 2.92
N GLY A 43 6.72 12.31 2.50
CA GLY A 43 7.96 12.36 3.24
C GLY A 43 8.81 13.54 2.78
N VAL A 44 9.76 13.93 3.62
CA VAL A 44 10.70 15.01 3.34
C VAL A 44 12.07 14.55 3.77
N ASN A 45 13.06 14.70 2.89
CA ASN A 45 14.46 14.52 3.24
C ASN A 45 15.28 15.67 2.65
N ASN A 46 16.10 16.35 3.48
CA ASN A 46 16.98 17.45 3.08
C ASN A 46 16.30 18.51 2.17
N GLY A 47 15.06 18.89 2.50
CA GLY A 47 14.28 19.89 1.75
C GLY A 47 13.56 19.37 0.51
N ILE A 48 13.73 18.09 0.15
CA ILE A 48 13.04 17.44 -0.96
C ILE A 48 11.76 16.81 -0.42
N ALA A 49 10.61 17.40 -0.77
CA ALA A 49 9.31 16.82 -0.47
C ALA A 49 8.93 15.79 -1.55
N VAL A 50 8.42 14.66 -1.08
CA VAL A 50 7.85 13.60 -1.91
C VAL A 50 6.39 13.45 -1.55
N ASP A 51 5.55 13.40 -2.57
CA ASP A 51 4.13 13.12 -2.44
C ASP A 51 3.75 12.03 -3.44
N LEU A 52 3.31 10.89 -2.91
CA LEU A 52 2.86 9.74 -3.67
C LEU A 52 1.36 9.56 -3.48
N LEU A 53 0.66 9.36 -4.59
CA LEU A 53 -0.76 9.10 -4.63
C LEU A 53 -1.04 7.75 -5.29
N THR A 54 -1.85 6.91 -4.67
CA THR A 54 -2.27 5.65 -5.26
C THR A 54 -3.26 5.90 -6.39
N THR A 55 -2.88 5.51 -7.61
CA THR A 55 -3.70 5.65 -8.82
C THR A 55 -4.46 4.37 -9.16
N ASP A 56 -3.94 3.20 -8.78
CA ASP A 56 -4.59 1.90 -8.99
C ASP A 56 -4.60 1.08 -7.70
N VAL A 57 -5.74 0.47 -7.40
CA VAL A 57 -5.96 -0.34 -6.20
C VAL A 57 -6.18 -1.79 -6.62
N GLY A 58 -5.25 -2.66 -6.20
CA GLY A 58 -5.42 -4.09 -6.37
C GLY A 58 -6.47 -4.61 -5.38
N THR A 59 -7.39 -5.45 -5.86
CA THR A 59 -8.33 -6.14 -4.99
C THR A 59 -8.39 -7.62 -5.33
N GLU A 60 -8.50 -8.47 -4.31
CA GLU A 60 -8.71 -9.90 -4.49
C GLU A 60 -9.77 -10.38 -3.50
N LYS A 61 -10.61 -11.31 -3.95
CA LYS A 61 -11.56 -12.01 -3.09
C LYS A 61 -11.26 -13.50 -3.16
N ARG A 62 -11.19 -14.14 -2.00
CA ARG A 62 -11.15 -15.60 -1.90
C ARG A 62 -12.36 -16.08 -1.14
N MET A 63 -13.18 -16.91 -1.78
CA MET A 63 -14.26 -17.64 -1.14
C MET A 63 -13.85 -19.10 -0.95
N ARG A 64 -14.16 -19.66 0.21
CA ARG A 64 -14.14 -21.08 0.52
C ARG A 64 -15.51 -21.48 1.07
N PHE A 65 -16.03 -22.58 0.55
CA PHE A 65 -17.27 -23.18 1.02
C PHE A 65 -17.11 -23.68 2.47
N PRO A 66 -18.14 -23.62 3.35
CA PRO A 66 -19.50 -23.18 3.08
C PRO A 66 -19.75 -21.67 3.28
N TYR A 67 -18.98 -20.94 4.08
CA TYR A 67 -19.19 -19.49 4.32
C TYR A 67 -17.90 -18.72 4.70
N LEU A 68 -16.78 -18.98 4.02
CA LEU A 68 -15.47 -18.39 4.35
C LEU A 68 -15.01 -17.44 3.23
N GLY A 69 -15.24 -16.14 3.39
CA GLY A 69 -14.79 -15.13 2.43
C GLY A 69 -13.70 -14.22 2.98
N TYR A 70 -12.57 -14.13 2.30
CA TYR A 70 -11.53 -13.12 2.57
C TYR A 70 -11.51 -12.07 1.46
N GLY A 71 -11.48 -10.80 1.84
CA GLY A 71 -11.20 -9.69 0.93
C GLY A 71 -9.81 -9.14 1.20
N TYR A 72 -9.06 -8.85 0.14
CA TYR A 72 -7.75 -8.20 0.18
C TYR A 72 -7.78 -6.95 -0.69
N ALA A 73 -7.12 -5.89 -0.25
CA ALA A 73 -6.81 -4.72 -1.07
C ALA A 73 -5.41 -4.18 -0.76
N TRP A 74 -4.78 -3.59 -1.76
CA TRP A 74 -3.45 -2.98 -1.65
C TRP A 74 -3.26 -1.89 -2.72
N GLY A 75 -2.30 -0.99 -2.53
CA GLY A 75 -1.92 -0.02 -3.56
C GLY A 75 -1.17 -0.75 -4.67
N LYS A 76 -1.74 -0.84 -5.87
CA LYS A 76 -1.14 -1.56 -7.00
C LYS A 76 -0.24 -0.64 -7.82
N ARG A 77 -0.63 0.62 -7.99
CA ARG A 77 0.19 1.67 -8.61
C ARG A 77 0.15 2.94 -7.79
N MET A 78 1.30 3.58 -7.65
CA MET A 78 1.45 4.89 -7.04
C MET A 78 2.19 5.81 -7.99
N GLU A 79 1.77 7.05 -8.04
CA GLU A 79 2.37 8.10 -8.87
C GLU A 79 2.67 9.31 -8.00
N GLY A 80 3.72 10.03 -8.35
CA GLY A 80 4.13 11.21 -7.60
C GLY A 80 5.14 12.04 -8.34
N ASN A 81 5.68 13.03 -7.65
CA ASN A 81 6.71 13.90 -8.20
C ASN A 81 7.84 14.10 -7.18
N ILE A 82 9.08 14.03 -7.63
CA ILE A 82 10.27 14.33 -6.83
C ILE A 82 11.14 15.32 -7.61
N GLY A 83 11.28 16.54 -7.08
CA GLY A 83 12.12 17.58 -7.67
C GLY A 83 11.78 17.87 -9.13
N GLY A 84 10.50 17.82 -9.51
CA GLY A 84 10.01 18.08 -10.87
C GLY A 84 9.95 16.85 -11.78
N ASN A 85 10.48 15.69 -11.37
CA ASN A 85 10.42 14.45 -12.14
C ASN A 85 9.22 13.60 -11.73
N MET A 86 8.44 13.15 -12.72
CA MET A 86 7.36 12.19 -12.50
C MET A 86 7.95 10.85 -12.06
N LEU A 87 7.35 10.32 -11.00
CA LEU A 87 7.69 9.04 -10.42
C LEU A 87 6.50 8.11 -10.55
N ASN A 88 6.75 6.93 -11.10
CA ASN A 88 5.74 5.89 -11.29
C ASN A 88 6.21 4.62 -10.59
N LEU A 89 5.41 4.12 -9.66
CA LEU A 89 5.69 2.91 -8.89
C LEU A 89 4.61 1.87 -9.12
N MET A 90 5.03 0.62 -9.27
CA MET A 90 4.15 -0.54 -9.35
C MET A 90 4.49 -1.54 -8.25
N ALA A 91 3.45 -2.12 -7.65
CA ALA A 91 3.61 -3.17 -6.65
C ALA A 91 4.30 -4.39 -7.25
N THR A 92 5.49 -4.72 -6.74
CA THR A 92 6.24 -5.93 -7.08
C THR A 92 5.95 -7.06 -6.10
N LYS A 93 5.71 -6.72 -4.83
CA LYS A 93 5.44 -7.69 -3.77
C LYS A 93 4.28 -7.25 -2.89
N VAL A 94 3.33 -8.16 -2.72
CA VAL A 94 2.11 -7.94 -1.94
C VAL A 94 2.00 -9.02 -0.89
N ARG A 95 1.90 -8.61 0.37
CA ARG A 95 1.65 -9.54 1.46
C ARG A 95 0.17 -9.65 1.75
N LYS A 96 -0.26 -10.88 2.01
CA LYS A 96 -1.63 -11.23 2.33
C LYS A 96 -1.63 -12.07 3.60
N GLU A 97 -2.37 -11.63 4.59
CA GLU A 97 -2.57 -12.36 5.84
C GLU A 97 -4.04 -12.64 6.01
N SER A 98 -4.37 -13.87 6.40
CA SER A 98 -5.75 -14.27 6.64
C SER A 98 -5.86 -14.64 8.11
N LYS A 99 -6.82 -14.05 8.80
CA LYS A 99 -7.17 -14.46 10.17
C LYS A 99 -8.56 -15.04 10.17
N TRP A 100 -8.73 -16.12 10.92
CA TRP A 100 -10.00 -16.80 11.08
C TRP A 100 -10.34 -16.90 12.56
N SER A 101 -11.61 -16.67 12.90
CA SER A 101 -12.16 -17.05 14.19
C SER A 101 -13.52 -17.73 13.98
N PHE A 102 -13.69 -18.88 14.62
CA PHE A 102 -14.98 -19.55 14.77
C PHE A 102 -15.99 -18.60 15.46
N PRO A 103 -17.29 -18.59 15.09
CA PRO A 103 -17.94 -19.50 14.14
C PRO A 103 -17.96 -19.05 12.66
N TYR A 104 -17.88 -17.75 12.30
CA TYR A 104 -18.09 -17.33 10.90
C TYR A 104 -17.39 -16.04 10.44
N SER A 105 -16.15 -15.72 10.84
CA SER A 105 -15.52 -14.50 10.30
C SER A 105 -14.03 -14.61 10.03
N GLY A 106 -13.71 -15.02 8.80
CA GLY A 106 -12.40 -14.81 8.21
C GLY A 106 -12.25 -13.36 7.75
N TYR A 107 -11.15 -12.69 8.11
CA TYR A 107 -10.78 -11.39 7.53
C TYR A 107 -9.38 -11.41 6.93
N GLY A 108 -9.25 -10.77 5.77
CA GLY A 108 -8.02 -10.67 5.01
C GLY A 108 -7.36 -9.30 5.21
N TYR A 109 -6.08 -9.29 5.53
CA TYR A 109 -5.23 -8.11 5.46
C TYR A 109 -4.37 -8.23 4.21
N ALA A 110 -4.25 -7.14 3.46
CA ALA A 110 -3.22 -7.04 2.44
C ALA A 110 -2.59 -5.65 2.46
N TRP A 111 -1.33 -5.61 2.05
CA TRP A 111 -0.59 -4.39 1.84
C TRP A 111 0.53 -4.67 0.84
N THR A 112 1.03 -3.60 0.23
CA THR A 112 2.18 -3.66 -0.66
C THR A 112 3.45 -3.67 0.19
N GLU A 113 4.25 -4.72 0.12
CA GLU A 113 5.54 -4.80 0.82
C GLU A 113 6.62 -4.06 0.04
N GLU A 114 6.62 -4.23 -1.29
CA GLU A 114 7.63 -3.63 -2.16
C GLU A 114 6.95 -3.08 -3.42
N MET A 115 7.39 -1.90 -3.83
CA MET A 115 7.11 -1.33 -5.16
C MET A 115 8.42 -1.01 -5.85
N SER A 116 8.41 -1.06 -7.18
CA SER A 116 9.50 -0.55 -8.00
C SER A 116 8.97 0.22 -9.19
N GLY A 117 9.82 1.04 -9.76
CA GLY A 117 9.55 1.76 -10.99
C GLY A 117 10.63 2.79 -11.25
N GLU A 118 10.23 3.89 -11.90
CA GLU A 118 11.16 4.84 -12.49
C GLU A 118 10.82 6.27 -12.08
N CYS A 119 11.84 7.12 -12.00
CA CYS A 119 11.73 8.55 -11.77
C CYS A 119 12.49 9.30 -12.88
N GLY A 120 11.75 9.78 -13.88
CA GLY A 120 12.34 10.25 -15.13
C GLY A 120 13.14 9.16 -15.86
N ALA A 121 14.01 9.57 -16.79
CA ALA A 121 14.65 8.63 -17.73
C ALA A 121 15.91 7.90 -17.21
N LYS A 122 16.40 8.20 -15.99
CA LYS A 122 17.71 7.71 -15.51
C LYS A 122 17.75 7.26 -14.06
N LEU A 123 16.61 7.20 -13.36
CA LEU A 123 16.56 6.80 -11.96
C LEU A 123 15.60 5.63 -11.79
N ASN A 124 16.12 4.56 -11.20
CA ASN A 124 15.32 3.50 -10.63
C ASN A 124 14.83 3.92 -9.26
N VAL A 125 13.59 3.57 -8.95
CA VAL A 125 12.98 3.83 -7.65
C VAL A 125 12.46 2.53 -7.08
N SER A 126 12.70 2.32 -5.79
CA SER A 126 12.06 1.27 -5.01
C SER A 126 11.43 1.86 -3.75
N LEU A 127 10.30 1.32 -3.34
CA LEU A 127 9.63 1.64 -2.08
C LEU A 127 9.50 0.35 -1.28
N ILE A 128 10.02 0.34 -0.06
CA ILE A 128 9.91 -0.80 0.86
C ILE A 128 9.07 -0.38 2.06
N THR A 129 7.98 -1.08 2.32
CA THR A 129 7.12 -0.85 3.49
C THR A 129 7.81 -1.35 4.75
N THR A 130 7.95 -0.46 5.73
CA THR A 130 8.61 -0.74 7.02
C THR A 130 7.63 -0.86 8.18
N ASP A 131 6.47 -0.20 8.11
CA ASP A 131 5.40 -0.31 9.10
C ASP A 131 4.05 -0.52 8.41
N VAL A 132 3.20 -1.35 9.02
CA VAL A 132 1.90 -1.75 8.48
C VAL A 132 0.79 -1.29 9.41
N GLY A 133 -0.06 -0.41 8.91
CA GLY A 133 -1.28 -0.02 9.59
C GLY A 133 -2.29 -1.15 9.49
N ARG A 134 -2.91 -1.50 10.61
CA ARG A 134 -3.99 -2.50 10.66
C ARG A 134 -5.18 -1.91 11.39
N LYS A 135 -6.37 -2.11 10.83
CA LYS A 135 -7.62 -1.80 11.51
C LYS A 135 -8.52 -3.01 11.44
N LYS A 136 -9.00 -3.42 12.61
CA LYS A 136 -10.09 -4.38 12.75
C LYS A 136 -11.35 -3.60 13.03
N GLY A 137 -12.48 -4.08 12.53
CA GLY A 137 -13.77 -3.66 13.05
C GLY A 137 -14.76 -4.80 13.02
N TRP A 138 -15.87 -4.56 13.69
CA TRP A 138 -16.92 -5.53 13.91
C TRP A 138 -18.24 -4.91 13.49
N GLY A 139 -19.18 -5.74 13.04
CA GLY A 139 -20.54 -5.34 12.71
C GLY A 139 -21.51 -6.48 13.00
N PHE A 140 -22.67 -6.13 13.53
CA PHE A 140 -23.80 -7.03 13.74
C PHE A 140 -24.45 -7.38 12.38
N PRO A 141 -25.02 -8.59 12.17
CA PRO A 141 -25.19 -9.70 13.12
C PRO A 141 -23.94 -10.56 13.30
N TYR A 142 -23.12 -10.75 12.27
CA TYR A 142 -21.76 -11.29 12.37
C TYR A 142 -20.98 -10.79 11.16
N LEU A 143 -19.74 -10.32 11.37
CA LEU A 143 -18.55 -10.47 10.51
C LEU A 143 -17.49 -9.42 10.88
N GLY A 144 -16.45 -9.86 11.59
CA GLY A 144 -15.24 -9.06 11.76
C GLY A 144 -14.57 -8.84 10.41
N TYR A 145 -14.23 -7.59 10.10
CA TYR A 145 -13.44 -7.23 8.93
C TYR A 145 -12.07 -6.69 9.37
N GLY A 146 -11.07 -6.97 8.55
CA GLY A 146 -9.70 -6.52 8.73
C GLY A 146 -9.29 -5.76 7.49
N SER A 147 -8.61 -4.64 7.69
CA SER A 147 -8.05 -3.84 6.61
C SER A 147 -6.63 -3.45 7.00
N ALA A 148 -5.69 -3.58 6.07
CA ALA A 148 -4.31 -3.18 6.27
C ALA A 148 -3.86 -2.22 5.18
N TRP A 149 -2.84 -1.43 5.48
CA TRP A 149 -2.21 -0.52 4.53
C TRP A 149 -0.74 -0.33 4.90
N ALA A 150 0.10 0.02 3.93
CA ALA A 150 1.45 0.48 4.22
C ALA A 150 1.34 1.78 5.03
N LYS A 151 1.90 1.84 6.23
CA LYS A 151 1.82 3.02 7.13
C LYS A 151 3.10 3.85 7.08
N LYS A 152 4.24 3.17 6.97
CA LYS A 152 5.55 3.79 6.71
C LYS A 152 6.30 2.96 5.69
N GLY A 153 7.19 3.60 4.95
CA GLY A 153 8.10 2.93 4.05
C GLY A 153 9.32 3.79 3.74
N VAL A 154 10.36 3.19 3.19
CA VAL A 154 11.55 3.88 2.73
C VAL A 154 11.53 3.87 1.21
N LEU A 155 11.54 5.06 0.62
CA LEU A 155 11.68 5.25 -0.82
C LEU A 155 13.16 5.44 -1.14
N THR A 156 13.70 4.59 -2.00
CA THR A 156 15.09 4.64 -2.44
C THR A 156 15.14 4.99 -3.92
N LEU A 157 15.87 6.05 -4.28
CA LEU A 157 16.21 6.39 -5.65
C LEU A 157 17.65 5.96 -5.91
N LYS A 158 17.88 5.28 -7.03
CA LYS A 158 19.20 4.83 -7.48
C LYS A 158 19.41 5.24 -8.93
N LEU A 159 20.61 5.73 -9.26
CA LEU A 159 21.01 5.94 -10.66
C LEU A 159 20.97 4.62 -11.43
N MET A 160 20.35 4.66 -12.61
CA MET A 160 20.56 3.63 -13.63
C MET A 160 22.00 3.76 -14.13
N GLU A 161 22.72 2.65 -14.15
CA GLU A 161 24.07 2.58 -14.75
C GLU A 161 24.02 2.83 -16.26
#